data_AF-A0A8T5MAU9-F1
#
_entry.id   AF-A0A8T5MAU9-F1
#
_cell.length_a   1.000
_cell.length_b   1.000
_cell.length_c   1.000
_cell.angle_alpha   90.00
_cell.angle_beta   90.00
_cell.angle_gamma   90.00
#
_symmetry.space_group_name_H-M   'P 1'
#
loop_
_entity.id
_entity.type
_entity.pdbx_description
1 polymer ?
#
loop_
_entity_poly.entity_id
_entity_poly.type
_entity_poly.pdbx_seq_one_letter_code
_entity_poly.pdbx_strand_id
1 'polypeptide(L)'
;MKSEQPKPFLNHEKYRWFFTSSGKLVVGGKSSLQNDELLKKLKRSRQDYIIMHTSTPGSPFAAILSEKKPLKSDIEETAIFTACFSRAWKEKNKQASVDIFTLSKIYKTKSMKIGTWGIKGKIERKVVELNLVLTKQEGRLRAVPQITVKNKDKLLAIRPGKIDKREMLPKFHVLLKEHFSQEELLSALPPGGVTIKGKTKPLKSSAEIPSCVTCDDCPLECPSRK
;
A
#
# COMPACT_ATOMS: atom_id res chain seq x y z
N MET A 1 -0.01 34.03 17.07
CA MET A 1 0.15 34.14 15.60
C MET A 1 0.23 32.72 15.04
N LYS A 2 -0.80 32.25 14.31
CA LYS A 2 -0.72 30.95 13.62
C LYS A 2 0.15 31.19 12.37
N SER A 3 1.36 30.63 12.36
CA SER A 3 2.21 30.61 11.17
C SER A 3 1.43 29.95 10.03
N GLU A 4 1.08 30.71 9.00
CA GLU A 4 0.56 30.15 7.75
C GLU A 4 1.64 29.25 7.16
N GLN A 5 1.50 27.95 7.38
CA GLN A 5 2.31 26.95 6.70
C GLN A 5 1.96 27.05 5.20
N PRO A 6 2.96 27.14 4.29
CA PRO A 6 2.69 27.23 2.87
C PRO A 6 1.83 26.03 2.45
N LYS A 7 0.77 26.30 1.68
CA LYS A 7 -0.09 25.24 1.15
C LYS A 7 0.80 24.20 0.44
N PRO A 8 0.65 22.90 0.75
CA PRO A 8 1.52 21.89 0.18
C PRO A 8 1.40 21.91 -1.35
N PHE A 9 2.54 21.99 -2.05
CA PHE A 9 2.62 22.00 -3.51
C PHE A 9 1.85 20.83 -4.16
N LEU A 10 1.76 19.71 -3.42
CA LEU A 10 1.03 18.53 -3.81
C LEU A 10 0.14 18.05 -2.65
N ASN A 11 -1.16 17.94 -2.90
CA ASN A 11 -2.05 17.17 -2.02
C ASN A 11 -1.79 15.67 -2.25
N HIS A 12 -0.90 15.10 -1.44
CA HIS A 12 -0.41 13.73 -1.60
C HIS A 12 -1.49 12.66 -1.28
N GLU A 13 -2.53 13.00 -0.50
CA GLU A 13 -3.57 12.05 -0.09
C GLU A 13 -4.37 11.47 -1.25
N LYS A 14 -4.44 12.21 -2.37
CA LYS A 14 -5.08 11.75 -3.60
C LYS A 14 -4.31 10.60 -4.27
N TYR A 15 -3.02 10.49 -4.01
CA TYR A 15 -2.10 9.50 -4.56
C TYR A 15 -1.89 8.32 -3.60
N ARG A 16 -1.16 7.30 -4.05
CA ARG A 16 -0.52 6.36 -3.12
C ARG A 16 0.66 7.08 -2.49
N TRP A 17 0.85 6.92 -1.19
CA TRP A 17 1.95 7.59 -0.51
C TRP A 17 2.43 6.82 0.71
N PHE A 18 3.66 7.09 1.10
CA PHE A 18 4.23 6.71 2.39
C PHE A 18 5.42 7.63 2.69
N PHE A 19 5.85 7.68 3.95
CA PHE A 19 7.11 8.31 4.34
C PHE A 19 8.21 7.26 4.47
N THR A 20 9.39 7.54 3.94
CA THR A 20 10.56 6.70 4.16
C THR A 20 11.03 6.74 5.61
N SER A 21 11.91 5.82 5.98
CA SER A 21 12.56 5.78 7.29
C SER A 21 13.31 7.08 7.64
N SER A 22 13.77 7.84 6.63
CA SER A 22 14.42 9.15 6.81
C SER A 22 13.46 10.34 6.74
N GLY A 23 12.15 10.08 6.63
CA GLY A 23 11.10 11.11 6.62
C GLY A 23 10.84 11.75 5.25
N LYS A 24 11.26 11.12 4.14
CA LYS A 24 10.96 11.61 2.79
C LYS A 24 9.58 11.15 2.34
N LEU A 25 8.78 12.06 1.82
CA LEU A 25 7.48 11.72 1.26
C LEU A 25 7.67 11.07 -0.11
N VAL A 26 7.12 9.86 -0.28
CA VAL A 26 7.05 9.18 -1.56
C VAL A 26 5.61 9.18 -2.04
N VAL A 27 5.38 9.53 -3.30
CA VAL A 27 4.05 9.58 -3.92
C VAL A 27 4.02 8.81 -5.24
N GLY A 28 2.91 8.13 -5.55
CA GLY A 28 2.73 7.43 -6.82
C GLY A 28 1.27 7.38 -7.25
N GLY A 29 1.01 7.46 -8.55
CA GLY A 29 -0.35 7.46 -9.08
C GLY A 29 -1.11 6.15 -8.80
N LYS A 30 -2.43 6.26 -8.56
CA LYS A 30 -3.31 5.08 -8.43
C LYS A 30 -3.75 4.54 -9.80
N SER A 31 -3.61 5.33 -10.87
CA SER A 31 -4.02 5.01 -12.24
C SER A 31 -3.07 5.66 -13.26
N SER A 32 -3.20 5.28 -14.54
CA SER A 32 -2.46 5.89 -15.66
C SER A 32 -2.76 7.40 -15.79
N LEU A 33 -4.00 7.82 -15.58
CA LEU A 33 -4.41 9.23 -15.53
C LEU A 33 -3.71 9.97 -14.39
N GLN A 34 -3.71 9.40 -13.18
CA GLN A 34 -3.01 10.01 -12.04
C GLN A 34 -1.49 10.04 -12.21
N ASN A 35 -0.90 9.03 -12.87
CA ASN A 35 0.51 9.02 -13.21
C ASN A 35 0.87 10.21 -14.12
N ASP A 36 0.08 10.43 -15.17
CA ASP A 36 0.24 11.58 -16.08
C ASP A 36 0.09 12.91 -15.35
N GLU A 37 -0.94 13.04 -14.51
CA GLU A 37 -1.20 14.23 -13.71
C GLU A 37 -0.04 14.53 -12.75
N LEU A 38 0.43 13.51 -12.02
CA LEU A 38 1.52 13.61 -11.07
C LEU A 38 2.80 14.08 -11.75
N LEU A 39 3.24 13.41 -12.82
CA LEU A 39 4.47 13.78 -13.52
C LEU A 39 4.39 15.19 -14.12
N LYS A 40 3.25 15.59 -14.68
CA LYS A 40 3.04 16.96 -15.17
C LYS A 40 3.14 17.98 -14.04
N LYS A 41 2.55 17.70 -12.87
CA LYS A 41 2.69 18.56 -11.68
C LYS A 41 4.13 18.66 -11.23
N LEU A 42 4.82 17.54 -11.04
CA LEU A 42 6.22 17.53 -10.60
C LEU A 42 7.12 18.31 -11.57
N LYS A 43 6.92 18.19 -12.89
CA LYS A 43 7.69 18.97 -13.87
C LYS A 43 7.50 20.49 -13.75
N ARG A 44 6.36 20.96 -13.24
CA ARG A 44 6.11 22.39 -13.00
C ARG A 44 6.84 22.93 -11.76
N SER A 45 7.24 22.07 -10.83
CA SER A 45 7.96 22.48 -9.61
C SER A 45 9.41 22.93 -9.87
N ARG A 46 9.94 22.70 -11.07
CA ARG A 46 11.35 22.95 -11.46
C ARG A 46 12.40 22.18 -10.64
N GLN A 47 11.99 21.19 -9.85
CA GLN A 47 12.88 20.31 -9.11
C GLN A 47 13.06 18.96 -9.82
N ASP A 48 14.28 18.43 -9.82
CA ASP A 48 14.60 17.14 -10.46
C ASP A 48 14.50 15.98 -9.46
N TYR A 49 13.29 15.42 -9.33
CA TYR A 49 13.03 14.31 -8.42
C TYR A 49 13.52 12.97 -8.97
N ILE A 50 13.86 12.03 -8.08
CA ILE A 50 14.02 10.62 -8.44
C ILE A 50 12.64 10.02 -8.65
N ILE A 51 12.46 9.40 -9.81
CA ILE A 51 11.25 8.71 -10.24
C ILE A 51 11.57 7.23 -10.46
N MET A 52 10.64 6.37 -10.07
CA MET A 52 10.72 4.93 -10.24
C MET A 52 9.46 4.40 -10.91
N HIS A 53 9.66 3.40 -11.76
CA HIS A 53 8.60 2.64 -12.40
C HIS A 53 9.13 1.22 -12.64
N THR A 54 8.29 0.18 -12.60
CA THR A 54 8.73 -1.16 -12.97
C THR A 54 9.22 -1.23 -14.42
N SER A 55 10.15 -2.11 -14.73
CA SER A 55 10.64 -2.28 -16.11
C SER A 55 9.53 -2.77 -17.06
N THR A 56 8.45 -3.33 -16.52
CA THR A 56 7.23 -3.70 -17.24
C THR A 56 6.08 -2.73 -16.94
N PRO A 57 5.08 -2.60 -17.83
CA PRO A 57 3.91 -1.74 -17.58
C PRO A 57 3.08 -2.17 -16.36
N GLY A 58 2.40 -1.19 -15.75
CA GLY A 58 1.39 -1.44 -14.71
C GLY A 58 1.87 -1.15 -13.30
N SER A 59 2.82 -0.24 -13.11
CA SER A 59 3.20 0.29 -11.80
C SER A 59 2.89 1.77 -11.66
N PRO A 60 2.85 2.32 -10.44
CA PRO A 60 2.90 3.76 -10.26
C PRO A 60 4.20 4.34 -10.83
N PHE A 61 4.16 5.57 -11.32
CA PHE A 61 5.37 6.40 -11.34
C PHE A 61 5.56 6.96 -9.94
N ALA A 62 6.38 6.30 -9.14
CA ALA A 62 6.67 6.71 -7.77
C ALA A 62 7.75 7.80 -7.75
N ALA A 63 7.55 8.87 -7.00
CA ALA A 63 8.47 9.99 -6.88
C ALA A 63 8.87 10.20 -5.44
N ILE A 64 10.17 10.37 -5.18
CA ILE A 64 10.69 10.76 -3.86
C ILE A 64 10.71 12.28 -3.80
N LEU A 65 9.83 12.88 -3.00
CA LEU A 65 9.75 14.34 -2.84
C LEU A 65 10.80 14.78 -1.82
N SER A 66 11.97 15.17 -2.32
CA SER A 66 13.09 15.62 -1.50
C SER A 66 13.94 16.65 -2.24
N GLU A 67 14.16 17.81 -1.61
CA GLU A 67 15.07 18.88 -2.10
C GLU A 67 16.53 18.44 -2.11
N LYS A 68 16.92 17.64 -1.10
CA LYS A 68 18.25 17.05 -1.01
C LYS A 68 18.26 15.69 -1.72
N LYS A 69 19.45 15.28 -2.17
CA LYS A 69 19.67 13.93 -2.71
C LYS A 69 19.16 12.87 -1.72
N PRO A 70 18.24 11.98 -2.13
CA PRO A 70 17.76 10.89 -1.28
C PRO A 70 18.89 9.94 -0.86
N LEU A 71 18.75 9.33 0.31
CA LEU A 71 19.65 8.30 0.79
C LEU A 71 19.47 7.00 -0.01
N LYS A 72 20.46 6.11 0.05
CA LYS A 72 20.33 4.76 -0.54
C LYS A 72 19.14 4.00 0.03
N SER A 73 18.83 4.17 1.32
CA SER A 73 17.66 3.57 1.98
C SER A 73 16.35 4.11 1.40
N ASP A 74 16.23 5.42 1.16
CA ASP A 74 15.03 6.01 0.56
C ASP A 74 14.77 5.44 -0.85
N ILE A 75 15.84 5.22 -1.61
CA ILE A 75 15.79 4.63 -2.94
C ILE A 75 15.35 3.16 -2.85
N GLU A 76 15.94 2.38 -1.94
CA GLU A 76 15.58 0.98 -1.69
C GLU A 76 14.09 0.83 -1.30
N GLU A 77 13.65 1.64 -0.35
CA GLU A 77 12.26 1.69 0.13
C GLU A 77 11.30 2.03 -1.02
N THR A 78 11.62 3.07 -1.79
CA THR A 78 10.79 3.49 -2.93
C THR A 78 10.73 2.43 -4.02
N ALA A 79 11.82 1.71 -4.27
CA ALA A 79 11.85 0.62 -5.24
C ALA A 79 10.93 -0.54 -4.81
N ILE A 80 11.04 -0.98 -3.55
CA ILE A 80 10.15 -2.02 -2.99
C ILE A 80 8.68 -1.58 -3.08
N PHE A 81 8.39 -0.33 -2.71
CA PHE A 81 7.03 0.20 -2.80
C PHE A 81 6.51 0.18 -4.25
N THR A 82 7.29 0.68 -5.20
CA THR A 82 6.94 0.72 -6.63
C THR A 82 6.63 -0.68 -7.16
N ALA A 83 7.49 -1.66 -6.84
CA ALA A 83 7.30 -3.05 -7.20
C ALA A 83 6.03 -3.65 -6.58
N CYS A 84 5.79 -3.41 -5.29
CA CYS A 84 4.65 -3.99 -4.59
C CYS A 84 3.31 -3.41 -5.04
N PHE A 85 3.26 -2.15 -5.46
CA PHE A 85 2.04 -1.53 -5.99
C PHE A 85 1.87 -1.70 -7.50
N SER A 86 2.66 -2.60 -8.12
CA SER A 86 2.62 -2.88 -9.55
C SER A 86 1.79 -4.10 -9.94
N ARG A 87 1.68 -4.34 -11.24
CA ARG A 87 1.15 -5.57 -11.84
C ARG A 87 1.87 -6.83 -11.33
N ALA A 88 3.15 -6.77 -10.98
CA ALA A 88 3.88 -7.93 -10.46
C ALA A 88 3.25 -8.49 -9.16
N TRP A 89 2.66 -7.63 -8.33
CA TRP A 89 1.91 -8.07 -7.15
C TRP A 89 0.63 -8.83 -7.53
N LYS A 90 -0.15 -8.31 -8.49
CA LYS A 90 -1.35 -8.99 -9.02
C LYS A 90 -1.01 -10.37 -9.61
N GLU A 91 0.14 -10.46 -10.27
CA GLU A 91 0.64 -11.70 -10.88
C GLU A 91 1.24 -12.67 -9.86
N LYS A 92 1.29 -12.29 -8.58
CA LYS A 92 1.83 -13.11 -7.48
C LYS A 92 3.33 -13.39 -7.61
N ASN A 93 4.06 -12.50 -8.27
CA ASN A 93 5.51 -12.60 -8.40
C ASN A 93 6.18 -12.35 -7.04
N LYS A 94 7.30 -13.03 -6.77
CA LYS A 94 8.09 -12.82 -5.55
C LYS A 94 9.01 -11.60 -5.65
N GLN A 95 9.42 -11.26 -6.87
CA GLN A 95 10.36 -10.18 -7.17
C GLN A 95 9.89 -9.40 -8.39
N ALA A 96 10.34 -8.16 -8.49
CA ALA A 96 10.16 -7.36 -9.70
C ALA A 96 11.38 -6.47 -9.93
N SER A 97 11.59 -6.13 -11.20
CA SER A 97 12.60 -5.19 -11.63
C SER A 97 12.03 -3.77 -11.68
N VAL A 98 12.74 -2.83 -11.06
CA VAL A 98 12.37 -1.41 -10.98
C VAL A 98 13.45 -0.58 -11.66
N ASP A 99 13.01 0.27 -12.57
CA ASP A 99 13.82 1.25 -13.28
C ASP A 99 13.84 2.56 -12.48
N ILE A 100 15.03 3.12 -12.30
CA ILE A 100 15.30 4.32 -11.51
C ILE A 100 15.87 5.38 -12.45
N PHE A 101 15.25 6.56 -12.43
CA PHE A 101 15.62 7.67 -13.30
C PHE A 101 15.22 9.02 -12.68
N THR A 102 15.77 10.11 -13.19
CA THR A 102 15.42 11.46 -12.77
C THR A 102 14.27 12.01 -13.60
N LEU A 103 13.49 12.93 -13.03
CA LEU A 103 12.36 13.57 -13.71
C LEU A 103 12.76 14.28 -15.01
N SER A 104 13.96 14.86 -15.03
CA SER A 104 14.58 15.51 -16.19
C SER A 104 14.75 14.58 -17.40
N LYS A 105 14.98 13.28 -17.18
CA LYS A 105 15.14 12.28 -18.25
C LYS A 105 13.81 11.85 -18.88
N ILE A 106 12.69 12.08 -18.20
CA ILE A 106 11.36 11.62 -18.64
C ILE A 106 10.81 12.60 -19.68
N TYR A 107 10.19 12.10 -20.75
CA TYR A 107 9.48 12.92 -21.74
C TYR A 107 8.15 12.29 -22.16
N LYS A 108 7.26 13.10 -22.72
CA LYS A 108 5.98 12.66 -23.29
C LYS A 108 5.75 13.36 -24.61
N THR A 109 5.44 12.60 -25.66
CA THR A 109 5.02 13.13 -26.96
C THR A 109 3.50 13.06 -27.10
N LYS A 110 2.93 13.81 -28.06
CA LYS A 110 1.48 13.80 -28.31
C LYS A 110 0.95 12.43 -28.74
N SER A 111 1.79 11.59 -29.35
CA SER A 111 1.44 10.24 -29.81
C SER A 111 1.44 9.18 -28.69
N MET A 112 2.02 9.47 -27.53
CA MET A 112 2.09 8.52 -26.42
C MET A 112 0.75 8.43 -25.69
N LYS A 113 0.31 7.19 -25.41
CA LYS A 113 -0.89 6.92 -24.63
C LYS A 113 -0.82 7.49 -23.21
N ILE A 114 -1.97 7.68 -22.59
CA ILE A 114 -2.08 8.07 -21.18
C ILE A 114 -1.37 7.03 -20.31
N GLY A 115 -0.53 7.49 -19.37
CA GLY A 115 0.30 6.65 -18.52
C GLY A 115 1.61 6.17 -19.18
N THR A 116 1.81 6.41 -20.48
CA THR A 116 3.08 6.09 -21.16
C THR A 116 3.98 7.33 -21.21
N TRP A 117 5.23 7.14 -20.83
CA TRP A 117 6.28 8.15 -20.87
C TRP A 117 7.57 7.52 -21.38
N GLY A 118 8.32 8.25 -22.19
CA GLY A 118 9.66 7.86 -22.62
C GLY A 118 10.72 8.30 -21.63
N ILE A 119 11.85 7.59 -21.62
CA ILE A 119 13.01 7.91 -20.77
C ILE A 119 14.22 8.05 -21.69
N LYS A 120 15.01 9.12 -21.50
CA LYS A 120 16.26 9.35 -22.24
C LYS A 120 17.47 8.81 -21.50
N GLY A 121 18.40 8.22 -22.25
CA GLY A 121 19.71 7.78 -21.75
C GLY A 121 19.67 6.49 -20.94
N LYS A 122 20.75 6.24 -20.20
CA LYS A 122 20.90 5.02 -19.40
C LYS A 122 19.99 5.06 -18.17
N ILE A 123 19.36 3.91 -17.92
CA ILE A 123 18.46 3.64 -16.79
C ILE A 123 19.19 2.72 -15.81
N GLU A 124 19.14 3.06 -14.53
CA GLU A 124 19.57 2.17 -13.46
C GLU A 124 18.42 1.22 -13.12
N ARG A 125 18.73 -0.05 -12.84
CA ARG A 125 17.74 -1.08 -12.60
C ARG A 125 18.05 -1.82 -11.31
N LYS A 126 17.02 -2.08 -10.52
CA LYS A 126 17.12 -2.78 -9.24
C LYS A 126 16.04 -3.85 -9.15
N VAL A 127 16.45 -5.07 -8.81
CA VAL A 127 15.53 -6.17 -8.50
C VAL A 127 15.24 -6.14 -7.00
N VAL A 128 13.96 -6.19 -6.65
CA VAL A 128 13.50 -6.13 -5.25
C VAL A 128 12.48 -7.22 -4.97
N GLU A 129 12.45 -7.69 -3.72
CA GLU A 129 11.42 -8.62 -3.26
C GLU A 129 10.13 -7.90 -2.90
N LEU A 130 9.00 -8.54 -3.21
CA LEU A 130 7.67 -8.01 -2.91
C LEU A 130 7.24 -8.41 -1.49
N ASN A 131 7.57 -7.53 -0.55
CA ASN A 131 7.22 -7.66 0.87
C ASN A 131 6.80 -6.30 1.41
N LEU A 132 5.62 -6.21 2.02
CA LEU A 132 5.17 -5.02 2.73
C LEU A 132 4.79 -5.34 4.17
N VAL A 133 4.74 -4.30 4.98
CA VAL A 133 4.17 -4.32 6.33
C VAL A 133 3.11 -3.24 6.44
N LEU A 134 2.02 -3.56 7.11
CA LEU A 134 1.02 -2.59 7.53
C LEU A 134 1.54 -1.86 8.79
N THR A 135 1.41 -0.54 8.77
CA THR A 135 1.77 0.36 9.86
C THR A 135 0.92 1.63 9.78
N LYS A 136 1.03 2.51 10.76
CA LYS A 136 0.41 3.83 10.74
C LYS A 136 1.43 4.90 10.40
N GLN A 137 1.08 5.78 9.47
CA GLN A 137 1.81 7.01 9.18
C GLN A 137 0.81 8.16 9.14
N GLU A 138 1.11 9.25 9.86
CA GLU A 138 0.20 10.40 10.02
C GLU A 138 -1.24 9.98 10.41
N GLY A 139 -1.36 9.02 11.34
CA GLY A 139 -2.65 8.52 11.82
C GLY A 139 -3.40 7.60 10.84
N ARG A 140 -2.87 7.34 9.64
CA ARG A 140 -3.52 6.50 8.62
C ARG A 140 -2.79 5.18 8.38
N LEU A 141 -3.53 4.12 8.12
CA LEU A 141 -2.99 2.82 7.74
C LEU A 141 -2.31 2.89 6.37
N ARG A 142 -1.08 2.38 6.30
CA ARG A 142 -0.27 2.31 5.09
C ARG A 142 0.44 0.96 5.00
N ALA A 143 0.51 0.43 3.78
CA ALA A 143 1.40 -0.68 3.45
C ALA A 143 2.73 -0.11 2.96
N VAL A 144 3.78 -0.31 3.73
CA VAL A 144 5.11 0.25 3.48
C VAL A 144 6.16 -0.88 3.35
N PRO A 145 7.30 -0.64 2.69
CA PRO A 145 8.40 -1.60 2.68
C PRO A 145 8.79 -2.01 4.11
N GLN A 146 9.09 -3.29 4.32
CA GLN A 146 9.42 -3.82 5.66
C GLN A 146 10.61 -3.10 6.33
N ILE A 147 11.54 -2.56 5.53
CA ILE A 147 12.74 -1.84 5.99
C ILE A 147 12.45 -0.40 6.43
N THR A 148 11.27 0.14 6.13
CA THR A 148 10.86 1.53 6.46
C THR A 148 10.68 1.73 7.97
N VAL A 149 10.23 0.70 8.68
CA VAL A 149 9.78 0.80 10.07
C VAL A 149 10.48 -0.21 10.98
N LYS A 150 10.66 0.17 12.25
CA LYS A 150 11.22 -0.71 13.28
C LYS A 150 10.23 -1.82 13.62
N ASN A 151 10.72 -2.93 14.18
CA ASN A 151 9.88 -4.11 14.45
C ASN A 151 8.68 -3.82 15.37
N LYS A 152 8.81 -2.88 16.31
CA LYS A 152 7.73 -2.48 17.23
C LYS A 152 6.55 -1.79 16.53
N ASP A 153 6.79 -1.15 15.39
CA ASP A 153 5.80 -0.35 14.66
C ASP A 153 5.13 -1.16 13.52
N LYS A 154 5.55 -2.43 13.32
CA LYS A 154 4.98 -3.35 12.35
C LYS A 154 3.71 -3.97 12.92
N LEU A 155 2.58 -3.68 12.30
CA LEU A 155 1.30 -4.27 12.69
C LEU A 155 1.11 -5.66 12.07
N LEU A 156 1.36 -5.77 10.76
CA LEU A 156 1.12 -7.01 10.03
C LEU A 156 1.97 -7.09 8.77
N ALA A 157 2.65 -8.21 8.54
CA ALA A 157 3.40 -8.43 7.30
C ALA A 157 2.48 -9.03 6.22
N ILE A 158 2.65 -8.58 4.97
CA ILE A 158 1.87 -9.04 3.83
C ILE A 158 2.75 -9.31 2.60
N ARG A 159 2.27 -10.20 1.74
CA ARG A 159 2.90 -10.62 0.49
C ARG A 159 1.87 -10.77 -0.62
N PRO A 160 2.31 -10.81 -1.90
CA PRO A 160 1.44 -11.21 -3.00
C PRO A 160 0.76 -12.55 -2.69
N GLY A 161 -0.55 -12.64 -2.95
CA GLY A 161 -1.37 -13.78 -2.56
C GLY A 161 -2.49 -14.09 -3.54
N LYS A 162 -3.15 -15.23 -3.32
CA LYS A 162 -4.26 -15.69 -4.16
C LYS A 162 -5.61 -15.09 -3.76
N ILE A 163 -5.80 -14.82 -2.47
CA ILE A 163 -7.09 -14.36 -1.91
C ILE A 163 -7.25 -12.87 -2.21
N ASP A 164 -8.39 -12.47 -2.76
CA ASP A 164 -8.66 -11.05 -3.03
C ASP A 164 -8.62 -10.22 -1.74
N LYS A 165 -8.15 -8.98 -1.85
CA LYS A 165 -8.02 -8.11 -0.68
C LYS A 165 -9.35 -7.79 0.01
N ARG A 166 -10.48 -7.82 -0.71
CA ARG A 166 -11.83 -7.62 -0.13
C ARG A 166 -12.24 -8.82 0.71
N GLU A 167 -11.98 -10.03 0.21
CA GLU A 167 -12.22 -11.27 0.96
C GLU A 167 -11.32 -11.39 2.20
N MET A 168 -10.15 -10.76 2.18
CA MET A 168 -9.24 -10.70 3.33
C MET A 168 -9.62 -9.67 4.39
N LEU A 169 -10.58 -8.78 4.13
CA LEU A 169 -10.95 -7.71 5.07
C LEU A 169 -11.33 -8.24 6.47
N PRO A 170 -12.19 -9.27 6.64
CA PRO A 170 -12.53 -9.77 7.97
C PRO A 170 -11.30 -10.24 8.75
N LYS A 171 -10.35 -10.91 8.07
CA LYS A 171 -9.10 -11.36 8.69
C LYS A 171 -8.22 -10.18 9.11
N PHE A 172 -8.18 -9.11 8.32
CA PHE A 172 -7.45 -7.90 8.72
C PHE A 172 -8.04 -7.26 9.98
N HIS A 173 -9.37 -7.17 10.11
CA HIS A 173 -10.00 -6.59 11.31
C HIS A 173 -9.72 -7.41 12.58
N VAL A 174 -9.62 -8.74 12.48
CA VAL A 174 -9.29 -9.60 13.62
C VAL A 174 -7.82 -9.48 14.02
N LEU A 175 -6.92 -9.36 13.04
CA LEU A 175 -5.47 -9.35 13.29
C LEU A 175 -4.93 -7.97 13.64
N LEU A 176 -5.52 -6.92 13.08
CA LEU A 176 -5.23 -5.54 13.45
C LEU A 176 -5.99 -5.26 14.75
N LYS A 177 -5.27 -4.99 15.85
CA LYS A 177 -5.83 -4.73 17.19
C LYS A 177 -6.67 -3.45 17.28
N GLU A 178 -6.94 -2.80 16.16
CA GLU A 178 -7.55 -1.49 16.03
C GLU A 178 -8.59 -1.52 14.91
N HIS A 179 -9.65 -0.75 15.08
CA HIS A 179 -10.69 -0.61 14.09
C HIS A 179 -10.27 0.39 13.01
N PHE A 180 -10.12 -0.11 11.78
CA PHE A 180 -9.92 0.69 10.57
C PHE A 180 -11.16 0.59 9.70
N SER A 181 -11.48 1.65 8.96
CA SER A 181 -12.59 1.58 8.00
C SER A 181 -12.21 0.64 6.83
N GLN A 182 -13.21 0.09 6.15
CA GLN A 182 -12.99 -0.76 4.98
C GLN A 182 -12.27 0.01 3.87
N GLU A 183 -12.61 1.28 3.67
CA GLU A 183 -12.03 2.17 2.67
C GLU A 183 -10.55 2.42 2.97
N GLU A 184 -10.21 2.66 4.24
CA GLU A 184 -8.83 2.86 4.68
C GLU A 184 -7.98 1.62 4.44
N LEU A 185 -8.48 0.43 4.82
CA LEU A 185 -7.82 -0.85 4.55
C LEU A 185 -7.60 -1.08 3.06
N LEU A 186 -8.65 -0.93 2.25
CA LEU A 186 -8.58 -1.16 0.80
C LEU A 186 -7.65 -0.17 0.10
N SER A 187 -7.56 1.07 0.60
CA SER A 187 -6.66 2.11 0.11
C SER A 187 -5.21 1.86 0.51
N ALA A 188 -4.96 1.29 1.70
CA ALA A 188 -3.62 0.96 2.16
C ALA A 188 -2.99 -0.20 1.37
N LEU A 189 -3.81 -1.16 0.94
CA LEU A 189 -3.34 -2.41 0.33
C LEU A 189 -2.94 -2.25 -1.15
N PRO A 190 -1.94 -3.04 -1.60
CA PRO A 190 -1.61 -3.21 -3.02
C PRO A 190 -2.81 -3.63 -3.88
N PRO A 191 -2.69 -3.51 -5.21
CA PRO A 191 -3.71 -4.01 -6.10
C PRO A 191 -3.57 -5.54 -6.27
N GLY A 192 -4.69 -6.27 -6.20
CA GLY A 192 -4.71 -7.74 -6.33
C GLY A 192 -4.78 -8.46 -4.99
N GLY A 193 -4.53 -9.77 -5.03
CA GLY A 193 -4.65 -10.64 -3.86
C GLY A 193 -3.50 -10.52 -2.87
N VAL A 194 -3.75 -10.86 -1.61
CA VAL A 194 -2.82 -10.69 -0.50
C VAL A 194 -2.76 -11.95 0.36
N THR A 195 -1.55 -12.29 0.80
CA THR A 195 -1.31 -13.31 1.83
C THR A 195 -0.66 -12.64 3.04
N ILE A 196 -1.13 -12.98 4.23
CA ILE A 196 -0.57 -12.48 5.49
C ILE A 196 0.63 -13.35 5.90
N LYS A 197 1.71 -12.72 6.33
CA LYS A 197 2.93 -13.38 6.80
C LYS A 197 2.99 -13.37 8.33
N GLY A 198 2.97 -14.55 8.95
CA GLY A 198 3.14 -14.71 10.41
C GLY A 198 2.30 -15.86 10.96
N LYS A 199 2.78 -16.50 12.04
CA LYS A 199 2.16 -17.65 12.70
C LYS A 199 0.71 -17.30 13.06
N THR A 200 -0.26 -17.97 12.42
CA THR A 200 -1.57 -18.12 13.03
C THR A 200 -1.35 -18.82 14.37
N LYS A 201 -1.55 -18.14 15.51
CA LYS A 201 -2.04 -18.89 16.66
C LYS A 201 -3.33 -19.56 16.17
N PRO A 202 -3.48 -20.89 16.25
CA PRO A 202 -4.73 -21.51 15.88
C PRO A 202 -5.84 -20.82 16.69
N LEU A 203 -6.95 -20.48 16.02
CA LEU A 203 -8.17 -20.16 16.75
C LEU A 203 -8.41 -21.34 17.69
N LYS A 204 -8.45 -21.09 19.00
CA LYS A 204 -9.04 -22.07 19.91
C LYS A 204 -10.48 -22.25 19.43
N SER A 205 -10.77 -23.43 18.90
CA SER A 205 -12.14 -23.92 18.80
C SER A 205 -12.64 -24.13 20.22
N SER A 206 -13.42 -23.17 20.72
CA SER A 206 -14.29 -23.39 21.86
C SER A 206 -15.48 -22.46 21.70
N ALA A 207 -16.30 -22.75 20.69
CA ALA A 207 -17.73 -22.55 20.83
C ALA A 207 -18.24 -23.83 21.51
N GLU A 208 -18.08 -23.90 22.83
CA GLU A 208 -18.97 -24.71 23.62
C GLU A 208 -20.35 -24.05 23.49
N ILE A 209 -21.24 -24.77 22.84
CA ILE A 209 -22.67 -24.50 22.84
C ILE A 209 -23.07 -24.45 24.31
N PRO A 210 -23.66 -23.35 24.83
CA PRO A 210 -24.23 -23.41 26.17
C PRO A 210 -25.37 -24.43 26.12
N SER A 211 -25.14 -25.56 26.79
CA SER A 211 -26.17 -26.55 27.09
C SER A 211 -27.31 -25.82 27.79
N CYS A 212 -28.51 -25.92 27.21
CA CYS A 212 -29.75 -25.46 27.82
C CYS A 212 -29.78 -25.92 29.28
N VAL A 213 -29.78 -24.96 30.20
CA VAL A 213 -30.13 -25.21 31.60
C VAL A 213 -31.59 -25.65 31.59
N THR A 214 -31.83 -26.82 32.14
CA THR A 214 -33.15 -27.39 32.42
C THR A 214 -33.96 -26.38 33.24
N CYS A 215 -35.02 -25.84 32.63
CA CYS A 215 -36.05 -25.12 33.34
C CYS A 215 -37.00 -26.17 33.95
N ASP A 216 -36.61 -26.74 35.09
CA ASP A 216 -37.58 -27.37 35.98
C ASP A 216 -38.30 -26.23 36.72
N ASP A 217 -39.44 -25.82 36.16
CA ASP A 217 -40.63 -25.36 36.89
C ASP A 217 -41.75 -25.06 35.88
N CYS A 218 -42.51 -26.11 35.59
CA CYS A 218 -43.85 -26.03 34.98
C CYS A 218 -44.80 -25.42 36.02
N PRO A 219 -45.83 -24.62 35.66
CA PRO A 219 -47.09 -25.28 35.30
C PRO A 219 -48.02 -24.40 34.44
N LEU A 220 -48.24 -24.66 33.15
CA LEU A 220 -49.50 -24.28 32.48
C LEU A 220 -49.77 -25.15 31.22
N GLU A 221 -50.78 -26.01 31.38
CA GLU A 221 -51.67 -26.68 30.44
C GLU A 221 -51.42 -26.54 28.92
N CYS A 222 -51.06 -27.66 28.28
CA CYS A 222 -51.16 -27.83 26.83
C CYS A 222 -52.54 -28.44 26.47
N PRO A 223 -53.33 -27.82 25.57
CA PRO A 223 -54.55 -28.45 25.07
C PRO A 223 -54.23 -29.57 24.07
N SER A 224 -54.87 -30.71 24.30
CA SER A 224 -54.86 -31.92 23.48
C SER A 224 -55.26 -31.66 22.02
N ARG A 225 -54.42 -32.09 21.07
CA ARG A 225 -54.80 -32.24 19.66
C ARG A 225 -55.80 -33.39 19.50
N LYS A 226 -56.92 -33.11 18.83
CA LYS A 226 -57.66 -34.08 18.02
C LYS A 226 -57.30 -33.86 16.56
#